data_AF-A0A0G3XJV8-F1
#
_entry.id   AF-A0A0G3XJV8-F1
#
_cell.length_a   1.000
_cell.length_b   1.000
_cell.length_c   1.000
_cell.angle_alpha   90.00
_cell.angle_beta   90.00
_cell.angle_gamma   90.00
#
_symmetry.space_group_name_H-M   'P 1'
#
loop_
_entity.id
_entity.type
_entity.pdbx_description
1 polymer ?
#
loop_
_entity_poly.entity_id
_entity_poly.type
_entity_poly.pdbx_seq_one_letter_code
_entity_poly.pdbx_strand_id
1 'polypeptide(L)' 'MVIYALALGAAERGTAYIGQYPGIGGKLLFLACTGSVFLAGAKILDCIRHEKTLDQAKAVPADA' A
#
# COMPACT_ATOMS: atom_id res chain seq x y z
N MET A 1 1.36 -9.66 5.95
CA MET A 1 0.04 -9.97 5.35
C MET A 1 -0.91 -8.76 5.25
N VAL A 2 -0.56 -7.58 5.80
CA VAL A 2 -1.42 -6.38 5.73
C VAL A 2 -1.67 -5.90 4.29
N ILE A 3 -0.61 -5.71 3.49
CA ILE A 3 -0.73 -5.26 2.09
C ILE A 3 -1.55 -6.26 1.26
N TYR A 4 -1.38 -7.56 1.52
CA TYR A 4 -2.14 -8.61 0.85
C TYR A 4 -3.64 -8.53 1.16
N ALA A 5 -4.01 -8.34 2.44
CA ALA A 5 -5.41 -8.17 2.83
C ALA A 5 -6.04 -6.90 2.23
N LEU A 6 -5.30 -5.78 2.21
CA LEU A 6 -5.76 -4.54 1.58
C LEU A 6 -5.98 -4.70 0.07
N ALA A 7 -5.07 -5.41 -0.62
CA ALA A 7 -5.19 -5.69 -2.04
C ALA A 7 -6.41 -6.57 -2.35
N LEU A 8 -6.64 -7.63 -1.55
CA LEU A 8 -7.77 -8.55 -1.75
C LEU A 8 -9.12 -7.82 -1.61
N GLY A 9 -9.31 -7.05 -0.54
CA GLY A 9 -10.56 -6.30 -0.32
C GLY A 9 -10.78 -5.16 -1.33
N ALA A 10 -9.70 -4.50 -1.76
CA ALA A 10 -9.76 -3.48 -2.81
C ALA A 10 -10.13 -4.09 -4.17
N ALA A 11 -9.65 -5.28 -4.49
CA ALA A 11 -9.97 -5.98 -5.73
C ALA A 11 -11.45 -6.39 -5.78
N GLU A 12 -11.99 -6.98 -4.71
CA GLU A 12 -13.42 -7.34 -4.62
C GLU A 12 -14.34 -6.12 -4.80
N ARG A 13 -14.08 -5.04 -4.04
CA ARG A 13 -14.86 -3.80 -4.19
C ARG A 13 -14.65 -3.13 -5.54
N GLY A 14 -13.43 -3.18 -6.06
CA GLY A 14 -13.09 -2.71 -7.38
C GLY A 14 -13.92 -3.39 -8.48
N THR A 15 -14.01 -4.72 -8.45
CA THR A 15 -14.84 -5.47 -9.39
C THR A 15 -16.33 -5.13 -9.24
N ALA A 16 -16.80 -4.91 -8.02
CA ALA A 16 -18.16 -4.46 -7.77
C ALA A 16 -18.44 -3.07 -8.38
N TYR A 17 -17.49 -2.12 -8.33
CA TYR A 17 -17.65 -0.80 -8.94
C TYR A 17 -17.79 -0.85 -10.46
N ILE A 18 -17.08 -1.76 -11.13
CA ILE A 18 -17.19 -1.96 -12.59
C ILE A 18 -18.55 -2.55 -12.96
N GLY A 19 -19.06 -3.49 -12.15
CA GLY A 19 -20.37 -4.10 -12.39
C GLY A 19 -21.56 -3.19 -12.08
N GLN A 20 -21.46 -2.37 -11.03
CA GLN A 20 -22.56 -1.54 -10.54
C GLN A 20 -22.66 -0.17 -11.23
N TYR A 21 -21.54 0.36 -11.73
CA TYR A 21 -21.49 1.64 -12.45
C TYR A 21 -20.86 1.45 -13.85
N PRO A 22 -21.65 0.95 -14.82
CA PRO A 22 -21.16 0.74 -16.18
C PRO A 22 -20.82 2.09 -16.83
N GLY A 23 -19.53 2.34 -17.05
CA GLY A 23 -19.02 3.58 -17.63
C GLY A 23 -17.60 3.93 -17.18
N ILE A 24 -17.18 5.17 -17.43
CA ILE A 24 -15.87 5.69 -17.00
C ILE A 24 -15.80 5.78 -15.45
N GLY A 25 -16.93 6.01 -14.78
CA GLY A 25 -17.02 6.11 -13.33
C GLY A 25 -16.54 4.85 -12.60
N GLY A 26 -17.01 3.67 -12.98
CA GLY A 26 -16.57 2.40 -12.38
C GLY A 26 -15.07 2.13 -12.57
N LYS A 27 -14.51 2.49 -13.74
CA LYS A 27 -13.07 2.36 -14.02
C LYS A 27 -12.23 3.34 -13.21
N LEU A 28 -12.69 4.58 -13.03
CA LEU A 28 -12.02 5.57 -12.18
C LEU A 28 -12.01 5.13 -10.70
N LEU A 29 -13.13 4.61 -10.19
CA LEU A 29 -13.19 4.10 -8.81
C LEU A 29 -12.28 2.87 -8.63
N PHE A 30 -12.25 1.96 -9.60
CA PHE A 30 -11.31 0.83 -9.59
C PHE A 30 -9.85 1.27 -9.54
N LEU A 31 -9.50 2.27 -10.37
CA LEU A 31 -8.15 2.80 -10.45
C LEU A 31 -7.75 3.55 -9.17
N ALA A 32 -8.67 4.32 -8.58
CA ALA A 32 -8.46 4.97 -7.29
C ALA A 32 -8.23 3.95 -6.16
N CYS A 33 -9.03 2.88 -6.13
CA CYS A 33 -8.89 1.80 -5.15
C CYS A 33 -7.52 1.12 -5.28
N THR A 34 -7.13 0.74 -6.50
CA THR A 34 -5.81 0.14 -6.77
C THR A 34 -4.66 1.10 -6.43
N GLY A 35 -4.78 2.38 -6.78
CA GLY A 35 -3.79 3.41 -6.46
C GLY A 35 -3.58 3.58 -4.94
N SER A 36 -4.65 3.54 -4.15
CA SER A 36 -4.57 3.64 -2.69
C SER A 36 -3.78 2.48 -2.05
N VAL A 37 -3.87 1.26 -2.61
CA VAL A 37 -3.12 0.09 -2.14
C VAL A 37 -1.62 0.26 -2.41
N PHE A 38 -1.25 0.80 -3.57
CA PHE A 38 0.15 1.10 -3.89
C PHE A 38 0.75 2.17 -2.97
N LEU A 39 0.01 3.26 -2.71
CA LEU A 39 0.43 4.29 -1.74
C LEU A 39 0.61 3.72 -0.33
N ALA A 40 -0.34 2.90 0.12
CA ALA A 40 -0.24 2.22 1.42
C ALA A 40 0.98 1.28 1.47
N GLY A 41 1.22 0.53 0.40
CA GLY A 41 2.39 -0.36 0.28
C GLY A 41 3.72 0.39 0.33
N ALA A 42 3.84 1.50 -0.43
CA ALA A 42 5.04 2.35 -0.44
C ALA A 42 5.35 2.91 0.95
N LYS A 43 4.35 3.45 1.64
CA LYS A 43 4.51 4.01 2.99
C LYS A 43 4.92 2.96 4.02
N ILE A 44 4.36 1.75 3.95
CA ILE A 44 4.77 0.65 4.84
C ILE A 44 6.23 0.26 4.58
N LEU A 45 6.63 0.16 3.31
CA LEU A 45 8.01 -0.19 2.95
C LEU A 45 9.02 0.87 3.39
N ASP A 46 8.67 2.15 3.23
CA ASP A 46 9.50 3.27 3.70
C ASP A 46 9.68 3.26 5.21
N CYS A 47 8.62 3.01 5.98
CA CYS A 47 8.71 2.91 7.43
C CYS A 47 9.68 1.80 7.87
N ILE A 48 9.60 0.61 7.25
CA ILE A 48 10.50 -0.52 7.57
C ILE A 48 11.96 -0.18 7.23
N ARG A 49 12.19 0.54 6.12
CA ARG A 49 13.53 0.96 5.72
C ARG A 49 14.11 2.01 6.67
N HIS A 50 13.26 2.92 7.14
CA HIS A 50 13.62 3.90 8.16
C HIS A 50 13.95 3.23 9.50
N GLU A 51 13.12 2.29 9.97
CA GLU A 51 13.39 1.50 11.18
C GLU A 51 14.71 0.74 11.09
N LYS A 52 15.00 0.06 9.97
CA LYS A 52 16.30 -0.61 9.76
C LYS A 52 17.48 0.35 9.83
N THR A 53 17.35 1.56 9.27
CA THR A 53 18.43 2.55 9.25
C THR A 53 18.72 3.06 10.67
N LEU A 54 17.66 3.30 11.46
CA LEU A 54 17.79 3.69 12.87
C LEU A 54 18.42 2.58 13.73
N ASP A 55 18.02 1.33 13.49
CA ASP A 55 18.58 0.18 14.20
C ASP A 55 20.08 0.00 13.89
N GLN A 56 20.47 0.15 12.61
CA GLN A 56 21.88 0.13 12.21
C GLN A 56 22.69 1.29 12.78
N ALA A 57 22.14 2.49 12.84
CA ALA A 57 22.81 3.65 13.45
C ALA A 57 23.04 3.46 14.96
N LYS A 58 22.16 2.72 15.65
CA LYS A 58 22.33 2.36 17.06
C LYS A 58 23.31 1.20 17.28
N ALA A 59 23.47 0.33 16.27
CA ALA A 59 24.35 -0.83 16.33
C ALA A 59 25.83 -0.53 16.01
N VAL A 60 26.14 0.65 15.43
CA VAL A 60 27.53 1.13 15.33
C VAL A 60 27.96 1.61 16.73
N PRO A 61 28.90 0.92 17.41
CA PRO A 61 29.39 1.38 18.71
C PRO A 61 30.04 2.77 18.58
N ALA A 62 29.81 3.60 19.59
CA ALA A 62 30.41 4.93 19.73
C ALA A 62 31.87 4.83 20.20
N ASP A 63 32.70 4.12 19.44
CA ASP A 63 34.14 3.98 19.67
C ASP A 63 34.94 4.56 18.49
N ALA A 64 35.04 5.90 18.47
CA ALA A 64 36.09 6.64 17.79
C ALA A 64 36.40 7.93 18.55
#